data_AF-A0A5C3EBJ2-F1
#
_entry.id   AF-A0A5C3EBJ2-F1
#
_cell.length_a   1.000
_cell.length_b   1.000
_cell.length_c   1.000
_cell.angle_alpha   90.00
_cell.angle_beta   90.00
_cell.angle_gamma   90.00
#
_symmetry.space_group_name_H-M   'P 1'
#
loop_
_entity.id
_entity.type
_entity.pdbx_description
1 polymer ?
#
loop_
_entity_poly.entity_id
_entity_poly.type
_entity_poly.pdbx_seq_one_letter_code
_entity_poly.pdbx_strand_id
1 'polypeptide(L)'
;MKVLALASWGWPIFVLMASCARAAGNGEGASSSISLPSENELADAMSANLHISPIQQHRPYDGTWPWDLTRPPWTLFREPTVNTRSQYILDSFTLDDGRKFGPLWIGSNKFGPQAYPHDIPFLRDSYQGMDMRPANFERYRQFFRQTDKAVLFRPDPDMMHRIQSLITTPLRRFGWEPQAPGNVLIKQGEFLWPPVKAETDGISLNMPYNRRQHLWRAITWRFKAHNPVYPTIFHLTVPDTGMSQRHIMATTVNSYHFTEMRPVSINSDFWVFFEAVTHPQPPKKALMALIGGMFLPKDALPYLLHDGTLRPAFMQHFHPVV
;
A
#
# COMPACT_ATOMS: atom_id res chain seq x y z
N MET A 1 -10.08 7.46 -48.90
CA MET A 1 -10.80 8.24 -47.86
C MET A 1 -11.06 7.34 -46.66
N LYS A 2 -10.24 7.47 -45.60
CA LYS A 2 -10.46 6.81 -44.30
C LYS A 2 -10.24 7.87 -43.24
N VAL A 3 -11.30 8.21 -42.52
CA VAL A 3 -11.31 9.23 -41.46
C VAL A 3 -10.77 8.59 -40.19
N LEU A 4 -9.66 9.12 -39.68
CA LEU A 4 -9.08 8.81 -38.37
C LEU A 4 -9.75 9.70 -37.33
N ALA A 5 -10.55 9.11 -36.44
CA ALA A 5 -11.10 9.80 -35.28
C ALA A 5 -10.08 9.76 -34.14
N LEU A 6 -9.47 10.91 -33.85
CA LEU A 6 -8.70 11.17 -32.63
C LEU A 6 -9.70 11.51 -31.52
N ALA A 7 -9.93 10.58 -30.59
CA ALA A 7 -10.68 10.86 -29.37
C ALA A 7 -9.75 11.48 -28.33
N SER A 8 -9.80 12.80 -28.19
CA SER A 8 -9.21 13.55 -27.07
C SER A 8 -10.10 13.39 -25.84
N TRP A 9 -9.61 12.72 -24.80
CA TRP A 9 -10.29 12.66 -23.50
C TRP A 9 -9.75 13.79 -22.63
N GLY A 10 -10.42 14.94 -22.69
CA GLY A 10 -10.26 16.01 -21.71
C GLY A 10 -10.84 15.55 -20.38
N TRP A 11 -10.02 15.55 -19.34
CA TRP A 11 -10.49 15.39 -17.97
C TRP A 11 -11.18 16.69 -17.53
N PRO A 12 -12.34 16.64 -16.85
CA PRO A 12 -12.90 17.85 -16.26
C PRO A 12 -11.98 18.28 -15.11
N ILE A 13 -11.37 19.46 -15.26
CA ILE A 13 -10.69 20.17 -14.19
C ILE A 13 -11.78 20.62 -13.21
N PHE A 14 -11.95 19.89 -12.11
CA PHE A 14 -12.64 20.43 -10.94
C PHE A 14 -11.69 21.42 -10.25
N VAL A 15 -11.77 22.68 -10.65
CA VAL A 15 -11.23 23.79 -9.86
C VAL A 15 -12.14 23.94 -8.65
N LEU A 16 -11.68 23.54 -7.47
CA LEU A 16 -12.24 24.01 -6.21
C LEU A 16 -11.85 25.48 -6.05
N MET A 17 -12.66 26.38 -6.63
CA MET A 17 -12.58 27.80 -6.32
C MET A 17 -13.27 28.03 -4.97
N ALA A 18 -12.46 28.26 -3.93
CA ALA A 18 -12.93 28.86 -2.71
C ALA A 18 -13.35 30.32 -3.01
N SER A 19 -14.65 30.53 -3.25
CA SER A 19 -15.25 31.87 -3.29
C SER A 19 -15.28 32.44 -1.87
N CYS A 20 -14.28 33.23 -1.51
CA CYS A 20 -14.41 34.22 -0.44
C CYS A 20 -15.25 35.39 -0.97
N ALA A 21 -16.57 35.27 -0.87
CA ALA A 21 -17.48 36.39 -1.06
C ALA A 21 -17.37 37.33 0.15
N ARG A 22 -16.82 38.53 -0.10
CA ARG A 22 -16.72 39.63 0.85
C ARG A 22 -18.09 40.31 0.95
N ALA A 23 -18.91 39.89 1.92
CA ALA A 23 -20.13 40.60 2.28
C ALA A 23 -19.77 41.77 3.21
N ALA A 24 -19.84 42.99 2.69
CA ALA A 24 -19.86 44.20 3.49
C ALA A 24 -21.30 44.41 3.99
N GLY A 25 -21.51 44.21 5.29
CA GLY A 25 -22.77 44.48 5.97
C GLY A 25 -22.48 45.05 7.36
N ASN A 26 -22.72 46.35 7.51
CA ASN A 26 -22.80 47.05 8.79
C ASN A 26 -23.93 46.47 9.64
N GLY A 27 -23.70 46.25 10.94
CA GLY A 27 -24.78 45.91 11.86
C GLY A 27 -24.28 45.40 13.21
N GLU A 28 -24.14 46.35 14.14
CA GLU A 28 -24.41 46.23 15.58
C GLU A 28 -23.65 45.20 16.43
N GLY A 29 -22.94 45.76 17.42
CA GLY A 29 -22.13 45.03 18.38
C GLY A 29 -22.96 44.18 19.33
N ALA A 30 -22.78 42.87 19.23
CA ALA A 30 -22.91 41.96 20.34
C ALA A 30 -21.50 41.49 20.71
N SER A 31 -21.02 41.91 21.88
CA SER A 31 -19.81 41.35 22.50
C SER A 31 -20.06 39.88 22.84
N SER A 32 -19.85 38.99 21.87
CA SER A 32 -19.74 37.57 22.12
C SER A 32 -18.39 37.34 22.82
N SER A 33 -18.43 37.23 24.14
CA SER A 33 -17.31 36.73 24.92
C SER A 33 -16.92 35.36 24.38
N ILE A 34 -15.74 35.27 23.76
CA ILE A 34 -15.12 34.01 23.37
C ILE A 34 -14.75 33.31 24.69
N SER A 35 -15.65 32.48 25.19
CA SER A 35 -15.37 31.58 26.30
C SER A 35 -14.40 30.52 25.81
N LEU A 36 -13.24 30.42 26.45
CA LEU A 36 -12.32 29.30 26.26
C LEU A 36 -13.10 28.00 26.50
N PRO A 37 -12.90 26.96 25.66
CA PRO A 37 -13.52 25.66 25.88
C PRO A 37 -13.16 25.17 27.27
N SER A 38 -14.13 24.59 27.95
CA SER A 38 -13.94 24.06 29.30
C SER A 38 -12.86 22.98 29.30
N GLU A 39 -12.15 22.79 30.43
CA GLU A 39 -11.15 21.72 30.56
C GLU A 39 -11.74 20.34 30.23
N ASN A 40 -13.03 20.14 30.47
CA ASN A 40 -13.73 18.91 30.10
C ASN A 40 -13.93 18.77 28.59
N GLU A 41 -14.27 19.85 27.86
CA GLU A 41 -14.35 19.82 26.40
C GLU A 41 -12.97 19.63 25.76
N LEU A 42 -11.92 20.20 26.37
CA LEU A 42 -10.54 19.98 25.93
C LEU A 42 -10.10 18.53 26.20
N ALA A 43 -10.44 17.98 27.37
CA ALA A 43 -10.17 16.59 27.71
C ALA A 43 -10.96 15.63 26.81
N ASP A 44 -12.24 15.91 26.53
CA ASP A 44 -13.06 15.09 25.63
C ASP A 44 -12.60 15.20 24.17
N ALA A 45 -12.17 16.37 23.69
CA ALA A 45 -11.57 16.53 22.36
C ALA A 45 -10.21 15.81 22.23
N MET A 46 -9.42 15.76 23.32
CA MET A 46 -8.19 14.98 23.37
C MET A 46 -8.46 13.47 23.50
N SER A 47 -9.56 13.07 24.14
CA SER A 47 -9.96 11.66 24.34
C SER A 47 -10.64 11.06 23.11
N ALA A 48 -11.43 11.86 22.40
CA ALA A 48 -12.15 11.44 21.19
C ALA A 48 -11.20 11.06 20.03
N ASN A 49 -9.98 11.62 20.01
CA ASN A 49 -8.94 11.25 19.04
C ASN A 49 -8.07 10.05 19.50
N LEU A 50 -8.25 9.56 20.73
CA LEU A 50 -7.50 8.42 21.27
C LEU A 50 -8.31 7.12 21.31
N HIS A 51 -9.59 7.14 20.92
CA HIS A 51 -10.35 5.93 20.60
C HIS A 51 -9.99 5.39 19.21
N ILE A 52 -8.69 5.23 18.97
CA ILE A 52 -8.22 4.19 18.07
C ILE A 52 -8.68 2.90 18.74
N SER A 53 -9.73 2.27 18.21
CA SER A 53 -10.12 0.92 18.63
C SER A 53 -8.84 0.12 18.79
N PRO A 54 -8.63 -0.57 19.93
CA PRO A 54 -7.36 -1.25 20.18
C PRO A 54 -7.08 -2.06 18.94
N ILE A 55 -5.99 -1.70 18.23
CA ILE A 55 -5.51 -2.43 17.06
C ILE A 55 -5.51 -3.87 17.54
N GLN A 56 -6.43 -4.69 17.03
CA GLN A 56 -6.53 -6.09 17.44
C GLN A 56 -5.11 -6.61 17.34
N GLN A 57 -4.52 -6.94 18.50
CA GLN A 57 -3.16 -7.44 18.53
C GLN A 57 -3.19 -8.65 17.61
N HIS A 58 -2.52 -8.53 16.46
CA HIS A 58 -2.39 -9.64 15.54
C HIS A 58 -1.73 -10.73 16.36
N ARG A 59 -2.49 -11.80 16.61
CA ARG A 59 -1.92 -13.02 17.14
C ARG A 59 -1.14 -13.60 15.96
N PRO A 60 0.19 -13.73 16.02
CA PRO A 60 0.92 -14.46 14.99
C PRO A 60 0.26 -15.83 14.87
N TYR A 61 -0.14 -16.23 13.66
CA TYR A 61 -0.86 -17.48 13.44
C TYR A 61 -0.11 -18.65 14.07
N ASP A 62 -0.78 -19.32 15.00
CA ASP A 62 -0.22 -20.27 15.96
C ASP A 62 -0.52 -21.74 15.61
N GLY A 63 -0.80 -22.02 14.33
CA GLY A 63 -0.78 -23.35 13.74
C GLY A 63 -2.17 -23.91 13.45
N THR A 64 -2.39 -24.65 12.37
CA THR A 64 -1.41 -25.39 11.56
C THR A 64 -1.71 -25.19 10.08
N TRP A 65 -0.74 -24.64 9.33
CA TRP A 65 -0.80 -24.69 7.88
C TRP A 65 -1.07 -26.14 7.45
N PRO A 66 -1.91 -26.37 6.42
CA PRO A 66 -2.31 -27.73 6.03
C PRO A 66 -1.17 -28.54 5.40
N TRP A 67 0.06 -28.01 5.43
CA TRP A 67 1.23 -28.54 4.77
C TRP A 67 2.31 -28.90 5.76
N ASP A 68 3.03 -29.96 5.42
CA ASP A 68 4.34 -30.26 5.99
C ASP A 68 5.36 -29.22 5.49
N LEU A 69 5.81 -28.33 6.37
CA LEU A 69 6.77 -27.27 6.05
C LEU A 69 8.18 -27.78 5.73
N THR A 70 8.44 -29.08 5.86
CA THR A 70 9.72 -29.69 5.44
C THR A 70 9.77 -29.96 3.93
N ARG A 71 8.67 -29.77 3.21
CA ARG A 71 8.57 -30.00 1.76
C ARG A 71 7.83 -28.85 1.08
N PRO A 72 8.16 -28.52 -0.18
CA PRO A 72 7.36 -27.58 -0.95
C PRO A 72 5.95 -28.13 -1.16
N PRO A 73 4.90 -27.40 -0.75
CA PRO A 73 3.52 -27.81 -1.01
C PRO A 73 3.03 -27.47 -2.43
N TRP A 74 3.85 -26.80 -3.24
CA TRP A 74 3.46 -26.41 -4.59
C TRP A 74 3.81 -27.48 -5.62
N THR A 75 2.94 -27.64 -6.61
CA THR A 75 3.12 -28.58 -7.70
C THR A 75 3.63 -27.87 -8.95
N LEU A 76 4.40 -28.58 -9.78
CA LEU A 76 4.87 -28.04 -11.05
C LEU A 76 3.68 -27.95 -12.01
N PHE A 77 3.33 -26.74 -12.41
CA PHE A 77 2.35 -26.51 -13.46
C PHE A 77 3.05 -26.56 -14.83
N ARG A 78 2.69 -27.55 -15.65
CA ARG A 78 3.13 -27.66 -17.04
C ARG A 78 1.95 -27.34 -17.95
N GLU A 79 1.96 -26.15 -18.55
CA GLU A 79 1.03 -25.87 -19.63
C GLU A 79 1.50 -26.60 -20.91
N PRO A 80 0.69 -27.49 -21.51
CA PRO A 80 1.15 -28.36 -22.61
C PRO A 80 1.59 -27.60 -23.87
N THR A 81 1.12 -26.37 -24.04
CA THR A 81 1.13 -25.64 -25.31
C THR A 81 2.13 -24.49 -25.36
N VAL A 82 2.76 -24.15 -24.24
CA VAL A 82 3.65 -22.99 -24.16
C VAL A 82 4.99 -23.42 -23.60
N ASN A 83 6.06 -23.14 -24.35
CA ASN A 83 7.46 -23.38 -23.98
C ASN A 83 7.92 -22.42 -22.85
N THR A 84 7.06 -22.23 -21.85
CA THR A 84 7.23 -21.28 -20.77
C THR A 84 8.03 -21.86 -19.63
N ARG A 85 8.78 -20.98 -18.97
CA ARG A 85 9.48 -21.23 -17.70
C ARG A 85 8.58 -21.99 -16.73
N SER A 86 9.15 -22.95 -16.01
CA SER A 86 8.47 -23.69 -14.94
C SER A 86 7.71 -22.72 -14.02
N GLN A 87 6.40 -22.89 -13.99
CA GLN A 87 5.52 -22.24 -13.02
C GLN A 87 5.13 -23.29 -11.99
N TYR A 88 5.03 -22.87 -10.73
CA TYR A 88 4.48 -23.71 -9.68
C TYR A 88 3.15 -23.14 -9.24
N ILE A 89 2.28 -24.00 -8.74
CA ILE A 89 0.99 -23.60 -8.20
C ILE A 89 0.89 -24.11 -6.77
N LEU A 90 0.52 -23.23 -5.86
CA LEU A 90 0.04 -23.62 -4.55
C LEU A 90 -1.47 -23.78 -4.66
N ASP A 91 -1.94 -25.02 -4.49
CA ASP A 91 -3.35 -25.34 -4.60
C ASP A 91 -4.19 -24.56 -3.59
N SER A 92 -5.48 -24.40 -3.90
CA SER A 92 -6.40 -23.74 -2.98
C SER A 92 -6.43 -24.46 -1.63
N PHE A 93 -6.47 -23.67 -0.56
CA PHE A 93 -6.52 -24.18 0.80
C PHE A 93 -7.46 -23.32 1.64
N THR A 94 -7.93 -23.90 2.75
CA THR A 94 -8.79 -23.23 3.73
C THR A 94 -8.03 -23.20 5.04
N LEU A 95 -7.94 -22.04 5.67
CA LEU A 95 -7.40 -21.90 7.02
C LEU A 95 -8.45 -22.31 8.06
N ASP A 96 -8.02 -22.52 9.30
CA ASP A 96 -8.89 -22.93 10.41
C ASP A 96 -10.00 -21.90 10.72
N ASP A 97 -9.79 -20.64 10.34
CA ASP A 97 -10.78 -19.55 10.44
C ASP A 97 -11.81 -19.55 9.29
N GLY A 98 -11.74 -20.53 8.39
CA GLY A 98 -12.65 -20.68 7.24
C GLY A 98 -12.30 -19.83 6.02
N ARG A 99 -11.28 -18.97 6.10
CA ARG A 99 -10.84 -18.19 4.92
C ARG A 99 -10.22 -19.12 3.88
N LYS A 100 -10.63 -18.92 2.63
CA LYS A 100 -10.15 -19.67 1.47
C LYS A 100 -9.15 -18.84 0.70
N PHE A 101 -8.03 -19.45 0.36
CA PHE A 101 -6.98 -18.84 -0.44
C PHE A 101 -6.65 -19.71 -1.65
N GLY A 102 -6.03 -19.09 -2.64
CA GLY A 102 -5.51 -19.76 -3.82
C GLY A 102 -6.56 -20.11 -4.89
N PRO A 103 -6.10 -20.71 -6.00
CA PRO A 103 -4.73 -21.16 -6.22
C PRO A 103 -3.74 -20.00 -6.38
N LEU A 104 -2.53 -20.12 -5.82
CA LEU A 104 -1.50 -19.08 -5.84
C LEU A 104 -0.38 -19.46 -6.81
N TRP A 105 -0.10 -18.59 -7.78
CA TRP A 105 0.88 -18.83 -8.82
C TRP A 105 2.29 -18.41 -8.40
N ILE A 106 3.24 -19.33 -8.47
CA ILE A 106 4.65 -19.10 -8.19
C ILE A 106 5.40 -19.10 -9.53
N GLY A 107 6.25 -18.10 -9.73
CA GLY A 107 6.97 -17.87 -10.98
C GLY A 107 6.37 -16.76 -11.85
N SER A 108 5.26 -16.14 -11.42
CA SER A 108 4.69 -15.00 -12.11
C SER A 108 5.63 -13.79 -12.11
N ASN A 109 5.40 -12.91 -13.09
CA ASN A 109 6.12 -11.66 -13.28
C ASN A 109 5.38 -10.45 -12.71
N LYS A 110 4.14 -10.63 -12.25
CA LYS A 110 3.23 -9.58 -11.79
C LYS A 110 2.50 -10.05 -10.53
N PHE A 111 1.86 -9.12 -9.83
CA PHE A 111 0.97 -9.44 -8.72
C PHE A 111 -0.24 -10.22 -9.25
N GLY A 112 -0.53 -11.35 -8.61
CA GLY A 112 -1.70 -12.16 -8.90
C GLY A 112 -2.95 -11.56 -8.24
N PRO A 113 -4.14 -11.64 -8.86
CA PRO A 113 -5.39 -11.11 -8.33
C PRO A 113 -6.02 -12.03 -7.26
N GLN A 114 -5.19 -12.70 -6.47
CA GLN A 114 -5.58 -13.52 -5.34
C GLN A 114 -5.25 -12.81 -4.04
N ALA A 115 -6.12 -12.94 -3.04
CA ALA A 115 -5.85 -12.43 -1.71
C ALA A 115 -4.56 -13.05 -1.15
N TYR A 116 -3.70 -12.23 -0.58
CA TYR A 116 -2.45 -12.65 0.04
C TYR A 116 -2.71 -13.14 1.47
N PRO A 117 -2.40 -14.40 1.80
CA PRO A 117 -2.34 -14.84 3.19
C PRO A 117 -1.09 -14.22 3.86
N HIS A 118 -1.30 -13.21 4.70
CA HIS A 118 -0.24 -12.32 5.18
C HIS A 118 0.94 -13.05 5.85
N ASP A 119 0.66 -14.16 6.53
CA ASP A 119 1.53 -14.94 7.41
C ASP A 119 2.04 -16.24 6.78
N ILE A 120 1.97 -16.37 5.46
CA ILE A 120 2.44 -17.57 4.76
C ILE A 120 3.91 -17.89 5.09
N PRO A 121 4.23 -19.12 5.53
CA PRO A 121 5.52 -19.41 6.16
C PRO A 121 6.68 -19.34 5.16
N PHE A 122 6.40 -19.58 3.88
CA PHE A 122 7.40 -19.60 2.82
C PHE A 122 8.00 -18.22 2.52
N LEU A 123 7.43 -17.14 3.03
CA LEU A 123 7.98 -15.78 2.88
C LEU A 123 8.69 -15.26 4.13
N ARG A 124 8.78 -16.07 5.19
CA ARG A 124 9.34 -15.69 6.49
C ARG A 124 10.74 -15.12 6.40
N ASP A 125 11.60 -15.73 5.59
CA ASP A 125 12.98 -15.29 5.39
C ASP A 125 13.07 -13.89 4.77
N SER A 126 12.06 -13.50 3.98
CA SER A 126 12.01 -12.17 3.37
C SER A 126 11.77 -11.06 4.40
N TYR A 127 11.22 -11.36 5.59
CA TYR A 127 10.91 -10.33 6.59
C TYR A 127 11.48 -10.50 7.99
N GLN A 128 11.93 -11.70 8.37
CA GLN A 128 12.57 -11.96 9.67
C GLN A 128 14.11 -11.97 9.59
N GLY A 129 14.69 -12.31 8.43
CA GLY A 129 16.12 -12.59 8.30
C GLY A 129 17.07 -11.39 8.29
N MET A 130 16.58 -10.16 8.49
CA MET A 130 17.40 -8.96 8.41
C MET A 130 17.21 -8.06 9.63
N ASP A 131 18.31 -7.80 10.36
CA ASP A 131 18.36 -6.77 11.40
C ASP A 131 18.34 -5.40 10.74
N MET A 132 17.15 -4.97 10.32
CA MET A 132 16.89 -3.73 9.59
C MET A 132 15.87 -2.92 10.36
N ARG A 133 16.25 -1.68 10.70
CA ARG A 133 15.42 -0.78 11.50
C ARG A 133 14.54 0.09 10.60
N PRO A 134 13.22 0.17 10.85
CA PRO A 134 12.36 1.14 10.19
C PRO A 134 12.92 2.56 10.28
N ALA A 135 12.71 3.34 9.23
CA ALA A 135 13.14 4.72 9.14
C ALA A 135 12.13 5.55 8.34
N ASN A 136 12.14 6.86 8.56
CA ASN A 136 11.29 7.77 7.79
C ASN A 136 11.83 7.93 6.36
N PHE A 137 11.09 7.44 5.37
CA PHE A 137 11.47 7.49 3.95
C PHE A 137 11.68 8.92 3.43
N GLU A 138 11.01 9.92 4.02
CA GLU A 138 11.13 11.32 3.61
C GLU A 138 12.53 11.91 3.86
N ARG A 139 13.33 11.28 4.75
CA ARG A 139 14.73 11.66 5.01
C ARG A 139 15.70 11.20 3.91
N TYR A 140 15.22 10.40 2.96
CA TYR A 140 16.05 9.76 1.95
C TYR A 140 15.66 10.14 0.51
N ARG A 141 15.33 11.42 0.30
CA ARG A 141 14.96 11.97 -1.02
C ARG A 141 15.96 11.62 -2.13
N GLN A 142 17.25 11.60 -1.79
CA GLN A 142 18.35 11.21 -2.67
C GLN A 142 18.24 9.80 -3.23
N PHE A 143 17.44 8.90 -2.63
CA PHE A 143 17.25 7.53 -3.10
C PHE A 143 16.49 7.47 -4.41
N PHE A 144 15.50 8.34 -4.56
CA PHE A 144 14.69 8.42 -5.77
C PHE A 144 15.47 9.04 -6.94
N ARG A 145 16.67 9.56 -6.72
CA ARG A 145 17.58 10.00 -7.79
C ARG A 145 18.47 8.87 -8.31
N GLN A 146 18.59 7.77 -7.58
CA GLN A 146 19.49 6.66 -7.90
C GLN A 146 18.66 5.42 -8.26
N THR A 147 18.64 5.06 -9.54
CA THR A 147 17.86 3.92 -10.04
C THR A 147 18.38 2.57 -9.59
N ASP A 148 19.65 2.50 -9.18
CA ASP A 148 20.37 1.24 -8.97
C ASP A 148 20.41 0.83 -7.49
N LYS A 149 19.65 1.51 -6.63
CA LYS A 149 19.57 1.15 -5.22
C LYS A 149 18.87 -0.19 -5.03
N ALA A 150 19.35 -0.95 -4.04
CA ALA A 150 18.74 -2.20 -3.64
C ALA A 150 17.35 -1.91 -3.02
N VAL A 151 16.32 -2.31 -3.74
CA VAL A 151 14.98 -2.52 -3.20
C VAL A 151 14.88 -3.96 -2.77
N LEU A 152 14.45 -4.16 -1.53
CA LEU A 152 14.19 -5.48 -0.96
C LEU A 152 12.68 -5.73 -0.88
N PHE A 153 12.31 -6.99 -0.71
CA PHE A 153 10.93 -7.39 -0.50
C PHE A 153 10.79 -7.86 0.94
N ARG A 154 9.87 -7.25 1.69
CA ARG A 154 9.63 -7.49 3.12
C ARG A 154 8.13 -7.45 3.41
N PRO A 155 7.39 -8.51 3.06
CA PRO A 155 5.95 -8.59 3.32
C PRO A 155 5.70 -8.90 4.81
N ASP A 156 5.99 -7.92 5.66
CA ASP A 156 5.80 -8.00 7.11
C ASP A 156 4.29 -8.17 7.43
N PRO A 157 3.85 -9.34 7.94
CA PRO A 157 2.43 -9.66 8.10
C PRO A 157 1.70 -8.67 9.01
N ASP A 158 2.34 -8.29 10.12
CA ASP A 158 1.78 -7.33 11.09
C ASP A 158 1.58 -5.97 10.44
N MET A 159 2.59 -5.52 9.70
CA MET A 159 2.53 -4.25 8.99
C MET A 159 1.44 -4.25 7.91
N MET A 160 1.31 -5.33 7.14
CA MET A 160 0.26 -5.48 6.13
C MET A 160 -1.13 -5.42 6.76
N HIS A 161 -1.37 -6.16 7.85
CA HIS A 161 -2.64 -6.06 8.58
C HIS A 161 -2.94 -4.64 9.06
N ARG A 162 -1.97 -3.96 9.66
CA ARG A 162 -2.14 -2.59 10.15
C ARG A 162 -2.43 -1.61 9.01
N ILE A 163 -1.70 -1.69 7.89
CA ILE A 163 -1.95 -0.87 6.70
C ILE A 163 -3.36 -1.11 6.17
N GLN A 164 -3.77 -2.37 6.01
CA GLN A 164 -5.10 -2.72 5.55
C GLN A 164 -6.19 -2.15 6.47
N SER A 165 -6.05 -2.31 7.79
CA SER A 165 -7.00 -1.76 8.75
C SER A 165 -7.05 -0.23 8.72
N LEU A 166 -5.89 0.44 8.68
CA LEU A 166 -5.82 1.90 8.62
C LEU A 166 -6.44 2.48 7.35
N ILE A 167 -6.32 1.79 6.22
CA ILE A 167 -6.89 2.25 4.96
C ILE A 167 -8.39 1.94 4.88
N THR A 168 -8.80 0.72 5.25
CA THR A 168 -10.19 0.29 5.03
C THR A 168 -11.17 0.85 6.06
N THR A 169 -10.72 1.11 7.29
CA THR A 169 -11.56 1.67 8.36
C THR A 169 -12.19 3.03 8.01
N PRO A 170 -11.42 4.06 7.61
CA PRO A 170 -11.99 5.34 7.21
C PRO A 170 -12.90 5.21 6.00
N LEU A 171 -12.52 4.42 4.99
CA LEU A 171 -13.38 4.20 3.82
C LEU A 171 -14.75 3.65 4.23
N ARG A 172 -14.79 2.63 5.09
CA ARG A 172 -16.05 2.07 5.61
C ARG A 172 -16.88 3.08 6.41
N ARG A 173 -16.23 3.97 7.18
CA ARG A 173 -16.94 5.07 7.88
C ARG A 173 -17.60 6.05 6.91
N PHE A 174 -17.06 6.21 5.71
CA PHE A 174 -17.68 6.97 4.61
C PHE A 174 -18.64 6.13 3.75
N GLY A 175 -19.09 4.96 4.24
CA GLY A 175 -20.08 4.13 3.56
C GLY A 175 -19.52 3.31 2.39
N TRP A 176 -18.19 3.23 2.23
CA TRP A 176 -17.61 2.37 1.21
C TRP A 176 -17.73 0.88 1.59
N GLU A 177 -18.12 0.08 0.60
CA GLU A 177 -18.11 -1.38 0.69
C GLU A 177 -17.06 -1.99 -0.24
N PRO A 178 -16.25 -2.96 0.23
CA PRO A 178 -15.26 -3.62 -0.61
C PRO A 178 -15.87 -4.32 -1.84
N GLN A 179 -15.51 -3.85 -3.03
CA GLN A 179 -15.92 -4.45 -4.30
C GLN A 179 -14.77 -5.21 -4.96
N ALA A 180 -15.11 -6.15 -5.84
CA ALA A 180 -14.11 -6.77 -6.70
C ALA A 180 -13.58 -5.74 -7.73
N PRO A 181 -12.25 -5.64 -7.94
CA PRO A 181 -11.68 -4.87 -9.03
C PRO A 181 -11.87 -5.66 -10.35
N GLY A 182 -13.08 -5.64 -10.90
CA GLY A 182 -13.44 -6.41 -12.10
C GLY A 182 -13.87 -7.85 -11.79
N ASN A 183 -13.62 -8.79 -12.71
CA ASN A 183 -14.08 -10.18 -12.60
C ASN A 183 -13.04 -11.08 -11.88
N VAL A 184 -12.72 -10.74 -10.64
CA VAL A 184 -11.75 -11.46 -9.80
C VAL A 184 -12.32 -11.65 -8.39
N LEU A 185 -11.83 -12.65 -7.67
CA LEU A 185 -12.33 -12.97 -6.32
C LEU A 185 -11.80 -12.03 -5.23
N ILE A 186 -10.67 -11.36 -5.48
CA ILE A 186 -10.10 -10.41 -4.52
C ILE A 186 -11.01 -9.18 -4.38
N LYS A 187 -11.11 -8.64 -3.17
CA LYS A 187 -11.81 -7.39 -2.90
C LYS A 187 -10.83 -6.24 -2.78
N GLN A 188 -11.29 -5.04 -3.12
CA GLN A 188 -10.58 -3.80 -2.80
C GLN A 188 -10.22 -3.76 -1.30
N GLY A 189 -9.04 -3.24 -0.99
CA GLY A 189 -8.49 -3.21 0.37
C GLY A 189 -7.76 -4.48 0.79
N GLU A 190 -7.77 -5.55 -0.01
CA GLU A 190 -7.01 -6.77 0.26
C GLU A 190 -5.66 -6.75 -0.48
N PHE A 191 -4.59 -7.19 0.19
CA PHE A 191 -3.28 -7.34 -0.44
C PHE A 191 -3.27 -8.46 -1.48
N LEU A 192 -2.56 -8.24 -2.57
CA LEU A 192 -2.42 -9.18 -3.68
C LEU A 192 -1.26 -10.14 -3.46
N TRP A 193 -1.39 -11.35 -4.00
CA TRP A 193 -0.29 -12.32 -4.10
C TRP A 193 0.91 -11.73 -4.87
N PRO A 194 2.11 -11.68 -4.27
CA PRO A 194 3.29 -11.08 -4.89
C PRO A 194 3.92 -11.95 -6.00
N PRO A 195 4.64 -11.36 -6.98
CA PRO A 195 5.40 -12.11 -7.98
C PRO A 195 6.64 -12.79 -7.38
N VAL A 196 6.46 -13.98 -6.83
CA VAL A 196 7.50 -14.72 -6.12
C VAL A 196 8.02 -15.91 -6.92
N LYS A 197 9.20 -16.41 -6.54
CA LYS A 197 9.81 -17.65 -7.03
C LYS A 197 10.31 -18.47 -5.86
N ALA A 198 10.35 -19.79 -6.05
CA ALA A 198 11.09 -20.68 -5.19
C ALA A 198 12.58 -20.34 -5.22
N GLU A 199 13.19 -20.27 -4.03
CA GLU A 199 14.62 -20.16 -3.81
C GLU A 199 15.31 -21.52 -4.01
N THR A 200 16.64 -21.54 -3.85
CA THR A 200 17.47 -22.73 -4.11
C THR A 200 17.19 -23.88 -3.14
N ASP A 201 16.71 -23.58 -1.93
CA ASP A 201 16.27 -24.57 -0.95
C ASP A 201 14.95 -25.28 -1.34
N GLY A 202 14.25 -24.73 -2.34
CA GLY A 202 12.97 -25.23 -2.80
C GLY A 202 11.82 -25.07 -1.80
N ILE A 203 11.99 -24.38 -0.68
CA ILE A 203 10.95 -24.19 0.36
C ILE A 203 10.67 -22.70 0.59
N SER A 204 11.70 -21.87 0.48
CA SER A 204 11.53 -20.43 0.64
C SER A 204 11.11 -19.79 -0.68
N LEU A 205 10.28 -18.76 -0.56
CA LEU A 205 9.83 -17.92 -1.64
C LEU A 205 10.48 -16.54 -1.50
N ASN A 206 10.77 -15.91 -2.64
CA ASN A 206 11.26 -14.54 -2.67
C ASN A 206 10.81 -13.83 -3.94
N MET A 207 10.77 -12.51 -3.89
CA MET A 207 10.54 -11.70 -5.07
C MET A 207 11.86 -11.49 -5.82
N PRO A 208 11.96 -11.94 -7.10
CA PRO A 208 13.20 -11.80 -7.87
C PRO A 208 13.63 -10.33 -8.01
N TYR A 209 14.94 -10.08 -7.96
CA TYR A 209 15.51 -8.73 -8.01
C TYR A 209 15.00 -7.88 -9.18
N ASN A 210 14.90 -8.46 -10.39
CA ASN A 210 14.41 -7.75 -11.57
C ASN A 210 12.94 -7.31 -11.44
N ARG A 211 12.12 -8.02 -10.67
CA ARG A 211 10.73 -7.63 -10.38
C ARG A 211 10.68 -6.45 -9.43
N ARG A 212 11.48 -6.49 -8.36
CA ARG A 212 11.64 -5.37 -7.41
C ARG A 212 12.14 -4.12 -8.11
N GLN A 213 13.16 -4.25 -8.97
CA GLN A 213 13.71 -3.13 -9.74
C GLN A 213 12.72 -2.54 -10.74
N HIS A 214 11.95 -3.39 -11.43
CA HIS A 214 10.93 -2.91 -12.36
C HIS A 214 9.88 -2.04 -11.65
N LEU A 215 9.42 -2.48 -10.48
CA LEU A 215 8.49 -1.71 -9.66
C LEU A 215 9.14 -0.42 -9.13
N TRP A 216 10.38 -0.49 -8.66
CA TRP A 216 11.13 0.67 -8.18
C TRP A 216 11.30 1.77 -9.24
N ARG A 217 11.53 1.38 -10.49
CA ARG A 217 11.60 2.34 -11.61
C ARG A 217 10.28 3.08 -11.78
N ALA A 218 9.14 2.39 -11.71
CA ALA A 218 7.84 3.05 -11.78
C ALA A 218 7.63 4.05 -10.63
N ILE A 219 8.06 3.70 -9.43
CA ILE A 219 7.99 4.59 -8.26
C ILE A 219 8.90 5.80 -8.43
N THR A 220 10.10 5.60 -8.95
CA THR A 220 11.02 6.70 -9.27
C THR A 220 10.39 7.65 -10.30
N TRP A 221 9.64 7.15 -11.28
CA TRP A 221 8.87 7.99 -12.19
C TRP A 221 7.75 8.76 -11.48
N ARG A 222 7.00 8.12 -10.57
CA ARG A 222 6.00 8.81 -9.74
C ARG A 222 6.64 9.90 -8.89
N PHE A 223 7.80 9.64 -8.31
CA PHE A 223 8.56 10.61 -7.53
C PHE A 223 9.01 11.81 -8.38
N LYS A 224 9.49 11.60 -9.60
CA LYS A 224 9.87 12.70 -10.50
C LYS A 224 8.68 13.60 -10.87
N ALA A 225 7.49 13.01 -10.99
CA ALA A 225 6.25 13.76 -11.24
C ALA A 225 5.62 14.37 -9.97
N HIS A 226 6.14 14.02 -8.79
CA HIS A 226 5.61 14.45 -7.51
C HIS A 226 5.82 15.95 -7.29
N ASN A 227 4.74 16.65 -6.96
CA ASN A 227 4.79 18.04 -6.52
C ASN A 227 3.67 18.30 -5.49
N PRO A 228 3.74 19.40 -4.71
CA PRO A 228 2.76 19.68 -3.66
C PRO A 228 1.32 19.88 -4.15
N VAL A 229 1.14 20.37 -5.37
CA VAL A 229 -0.19 20.66 -5.94
C VAL A 229 -0.85 19.37 -6.45
N TYR A 230 -0.07 18.50 -7.07
CA TYR A 230 -0.51 17.21 -7.60
C TYR A 230 0.32 16.07 -6.99
N PRO A 231 0.08 15.73 -5.72
CA PRO A 231 0.87 14.71 -5.04
C PRO A 231 0.64 13.33 -5.65
N THR A 232 1.73 12.68 -6.05
CA THR A 232 1.75 11.30 -6.57
C THR A 232 2.24 10.27 -5.55
N ILE A 233 2.76 10.74 -4.41
CA ILE A 233 3.35 9.93 -3.34
C ILE A 233 2.78 10.44 -2.02
N PHE A 234 2.36 9.50 -1.21
CA PHE A 234 1.69 9.75 0.05
C PHE A 234 2.45 9.11 1.20
N HIS A 235 2.34 9.71 2.36
CA HIS A 235 2.84 9.20 3.62
C HIS A 235 1.66 8.63 4.41
N LEU A 236 1.81 7.40 4.85
CA LEU A 236 0.94 6.71 5.79
C LEU A 236 1.74 6.48 7.08
N THR A 237 1.24 6.99 8.20
CA THR A 237 1.84 6.77 9.52
C THR A 237 1.17 5.55 10.15
N VAL A 238 1.95 4.52 10.45
CA VAL A 238 1.44 3.29 11.06
C VAL A 238 1.92 3.21 12.51
N PRO A 239 0.99 3.15 13.50
CA PRO A 239 1.37 2.90 14.89
C PRO A 239 2.06 1.54 15.03
N ASP A 240 3.21 1.52 15.67
CA ASP A 240 3.98 0.30 15.94
C ASP A 240 3.75 -0.22 17.36
N THR A 241 4.29 -1.38 17.71
CA THR A 241 4.28 -1.85 19.11
C THR A 241 5.14 -0.92 19.97
N GLY A 242 4.51 -0.20 20.91
CA GLY A 242 5.18 0.77 21.79
C GLY A 242 4.88 2.22 21.42
N MET A 243 5.87 3.11 21.55
CA MET A 243 5.76 4.54 21.21
C MET A 243 6.34 4.90 19.83
N SER A 244 6.86 3.93 19.07
CA SER A 244 7.37 4.19 17.73
C SER A 244 6.24 4.27 16.69
N GLN A 245 6.47 5.07 15.67
CA GLN A 245 5.65 5.12 14.46
C GLN A 245 6.50 4.63 13.28
N ARG A 246 5.89 3.84 12.41
CA ARG A 246 6.47 3.41 11.14
C ARG A 246 5.94 4.28 10.02
N HIS A 247 6.80 4.59 9.06
CA HIS A 247 6.54 5.56 8.00
C HIS A 247 6.46 4.86 6.67
N ILE A 248 5.25 4.74 6.15
CA ILE A 248 4.97 3.97 4.94
C ILE A 248 4.75 4.93 3.78
N MET A 249 5.49 4.73 2.70
CA MET A 249 5.28 5.39 1.44
C MET A 249 4.21 4.64 0.65
N ALA A 250 3.14 5.34 0.27
CA ALA A 250 2.06 4.82 -0.55
C ALA A 250 2.03 5.54 -1.91
N THR A 251 1.88 4.80 -3.00
CA THR A 251 1.73 5.38 -4.34
C THR A 251 0.98 4.44 -5.28
N THR A 252 0.33 5.00 -6.29
CA THR A 252 -0.32 4.23 -7.36
C THR A 252 0.68 3.89 -8.46
N VAL A 253 0.56 2.69 -9.02
CA VAL A 253 1.26 2.29 -10.25
C VAL A 253 0.25 1.76 -11.28
N ASN A 254 0.65 1.70 -12.55
CA ASN A 254 -0.23 1.22 -13.61
C ASN A 254 -0.52 -0.28 -13.44
N SER A 255 -1.77 -0.62 -13.11
CA SER A 255 -2.20 -2.00 -12.86
C SER A 255 -1.91 -2.94 -14.03
N TYR A 256 -2.07 -2.49 -15.28
CA TYR A 256 -1.77 -3.31 -16.46
C TYR A 256 -0.32 -3.84 -16.47
N HIS A 257 0.64 -3.06 -15.98
CA HIS A 257 2.05 -3.45 -15.98
C HIS A 257 2.44 -4.29 -14.76
N PHE A 258 1.74 -4.14 -13.64
CA PHE A 258 2.15 -4.70 -12.36
C PHE A 258 1.23 -5.79 -11.82
N THR A 259 0.04 -6.00 -12.40
CA THR A 259 -0.90 -7.05 -12.00
C THR A 259 -1.28 -7.94 -13.19
N GLU A 260 -1.71 -9.16 -12.91
CA GLU A 260 -2.24 -10.08 -13.93
C GLU A 260 -3.71 -9.80 -14.30
N MET A 261 -4.34 -8.87 -13.59
CA MET A 261 -5.73 -8.48 -13.82
C MET A 261 -5.92 -7.87 -15.21
N ARG A 262 -6.81 -8.47 -15.99
CA ARG A 262 -7.24 -7.96 -17.31
C ARG A 262 -8.76 -8.08 -17.44
N PRO A 263 -9.46 -7.02 -17.89
CA PRO A 263 -8.95 -5.69 -18.25
C PRO A 263 -8.52 -4.86 -17.02
N VAL A 264 -7.96 -3.65 -17.27
CA VAL A 264 -7.72 -2.67 -16.21
C VAL A 264 -9.05 -2.36 -15.52
N SER A 265 -9.05 -2.37 -14.18
CA SER A 265 -10.23 -2.07 -13.40
C SER A 265 -10.68 -0.62 -13.63
N ILE A 266 -11.97 -0.46 -13.91
CA ILE A 266 -12.60 0.85 -14.08
C ILE A 266 -12.87 1.54 -12.74
N ASN A 267 -12.96 0.78 -11.64
CA ASN A 267 -13.36 1.25 -10.32
C ASN A 267 -12.21 1.28 -9.31
N SER A 268 -11.02 0.80 -9.67
CA SER A 268 -9.89 0.70 -8.74
C SER A 268 -8.56 1.12 -9.35
N ASP A 269 -7.67 1.62 -8.50
CA ASP A 269 -6.25 1.83 -8.79
C ASP A 269 -5.39 0.86 -7.98
N PHE A 270 -4.25 0.44 -8.53
CA PHE A 270 -3.31 -0.43 -7.85
C PHE A 270 -2.32 0.39 -7.03
N TRP A 271 -2.41 0.25 -5.71
CA TRP A 271 -1.56 0.93 -4.73
C TRP A 271 -0.46 0.00 -4.26
N VAL A 272 0.74 0.55 -4.09
CA VAL A 272 1.91 -0.16 -3.55
C VAL A 272 2.47 0.58 -2.35
N PHE A 273 2.97 -0.20 -1.39
CA PHE A 273 3.41 0.28 -0.08
C PHE A 273 4.86 -0.08 0.16
N PHE A 274 5.64 0.90 0.60
CA PHE A 274 7.06 0.74 0.89
C PHE A 274 7.41 1.33 2.24
N GLU A 275 8.42 0.77 2.87
CA GLU A 275 9.06 1.34 4.06
C GLU A 275 10.53 1.61 3.76
N ALA A 276 11.08 2.70 4.30
CA ALA A 276 12.53 2.85 4.34
C ALA A 276 13.08 2.11 5.54
N VAL A 277 14.14 1.34 5.34
CA VAL A 277 14.82 0.60 6.42
C VAL A 277 16.30 0.89 6.41
N THR A 278 16.95 0.86 7.57
CA THR A 278 18.39 1.09 7.72
C THR A 278 19.07 -0.09 8.39
N HIS A 279 20.27 -0.41 7.93
CA HIS A 279 21.14 -1.33 8.66
C HIS A 279 21.64 -0.65 9.96
N PRO A 280 21.66 -1.35 11.10
CA PRO A 280 22.11 -0.79 12.37
C PRO A 280 23.62 -0.53 12.38
N GLN A 281 24.37 -1.39 11.68
CA GLN A 281 25.82 -1.27 11.58
C GLN A 281 26.25 -0.26 10.49
N PRO A 282 27.32 0.52 10.72
CA PRO A 282 27.90 1.40 9.70
C PRO A 282 28.46 0.61 8.48
N PRO A 283 28.43 1.19 7.27
CA PRO A 283 27.74 2.43 6.92
C PRO A 283 26.22 2.24 6.92
N LYS A 284 25.47 3.18 7.54
CA LYS A 284 24.00 3.17 7.60
C LYS A 284 23.43 3.41 6.20
N LYS A 285 23.39 2.36 5.38
CA LYS A 285 22.78 2.39 4.06
C LYS A 285 21.29 2.14 4.23
N ALA A 286 20.48 3.16 3.98
CA ALA A 286 19.03 2.95 3.95
C ALA A 286 18.60 2.34 2.61
N LEU A 287 17.62 1.46 2.67
CA LEU A 287 17.03 0.70 1.58
C LEU A 287 15.53 0.94 1.57
N MET A 288 14.89 0.67 0.44
CA MET A 288 13.43 0.67 0.36
C MET A 288 12.93 -0.78 0.35
N ALA A 289 12.03 -1.08 1.25
CA ALA A 289 11.42 -2.38 1.44
C ALA A 289 9.99 -2.34 0.87
N LEU A 290 9.73 -3.14 -0.16
CA LEU A 290 8.37 -3.37 -0.65
C LEU A 290 7.61 -4.23 0.36
N ILE A 291 6.49 -3.71 0.83
CA ILE A 291 5.58 -4.42 1.75
C ILE A 291 4.58 -5.25 0.94
N GLY A 292 3.91 -4.61 -0.01
CA GLY A 292 2.91 -5.26 -0.86
C GLY A 292 2.16 -4.27 -1.72
N GLY A 293 1.08 -4.73 -2.34
CA GLY A 293 0.13 -3.86 -3.03
C GLY A 293 -1.30 -4.35 -2.93
N MET A 294 -2.25 -3.43 -3.00
CA MET A 294 -3.69 -3.68 -2.95
C MET A 294 -4.43 -2.83 -3.98
N PHE A 295 -5.62 -3.25 -4.38
CA PHE A 295 -6.52 -2.36 -5.11
C PHE A 295 -7.30 -1.48 -4.15
N LEU A 296 -7.36 -0.18 -4.42
CA LEU A 296 -8.25 0.74 -3.72
C LEU A 296 -9.22 1.39 -4.72
N PRO A 297 -10.42 1.79 -4.27
CA PRO A 297 -11.35 2.58 -5.08
C PRO A 297 -10.68 3.83 -5.68
N LYS A 298 -11.08 4.22 -6.89
CA LYS A 298 -10.54 5.45 -7.53
C LYS A 298 -10.83 6.73 -6.74
N ASP A 299 -11.93 6.73 -6.00
CA ASP A 299 -12.39 7.80 -5.12
C ASP A 299 -11.86 7.66 -3.68
N ALA A 300 -11.04 6.65 -3.37
CA ALA A 300 -10.52 6.45 -2.01
C ALA A 300 -9.64 7.60 -1.52
N LEU A 301 -8.85 8.21 -2.42
CA LEU A 301 -7.83 9.18 -2.03
C LEU A 301 -8.40 10.41 -1.30
N PRO A 302 -9.45 11.11 -1.80
CA PRO A 302 -10.11 12.18 -1.07
C PRO A 302 -10.50 11.82 0.36
N TYR A 303 -11.10 10.64 0.58
CA TYR A 303 -11.50 10.19 1.92
C TYR A 303 -10.31 9.94 2.83
N LEU A 304 -9.26 9.30 2.31
CA LEU A 304 -8.03 9.01 3.06
C LEU A 304 -7.24 10.28 3.42
N LEU A 305 -7.28 11.30 2.56
CA LEU A 305 -6.69 12.61 2.85
C LEU A 305 -7.52 13.39 3.89
N HIS A 306 -8.84 13.38 3.74
CA HIS A 306 -9.76 14.07 4.64
C HIS A 306 -9.68 13.50 6.07
N ASP A 307 -9.59 12.18 6.20
CA ASP A 307 -9.41 11.50 7.49
C ASP A 307 -7.99 11.68 8.09
N GLY A 308 -7.03 12.15 7.29
CA GLY A 308 -5.63 12.26 7.71
C GLY A 308 -4.86 10.94 7.74
N THR A 309 -5.49 9.82 7.31
CA THR A 309 -4.83 8.53 7.13
C THR A 309 -3.68 8.62 6.12
N LEU A 310 -3.88 9.33 5.02
CA LEU A 310 -2.82 9.69 4.08
C LEU A 310 -2.55 11.19 4.13
N ARG A 311 -1.29 11.56 3.92
CA ARG A 311 -0.92 12.94 3.60
C ARG A 311 0.06 12.98 2.42
N PRO A 312 0.13 14.07 1.65
CA PRO A 312 1.20 14.26 0.69
C PRO A 312 2.59 14.07 1.35
N ALA A 313 3.46 13.30 0.71
CA ALA A 313 4.83 13.12 1.19
C ALA A 313 5.71 14.33 0.82
N PHE A 314 6.84 14.49 1.50
CA PHE A 314 7.88 15.49 1.19
C PHE A 314 7.45 16.96 1.26
N MET A 315 6.31 17.28 1.87
CA MET A 315 5.80 18.66 1.95
C MET A 315 6.81 19.65 2.55
N GLN A 316 7.63 19.20 3.51
CA GLN A 316 8.68 20.02 4.14
C GLN A 316 9.80 20.42 3.18
N HIS A 317 9.96 19.72 2.06
CA HIS A 317 11.05 19.92 1.10
C HIS A 317 10.66 20.78 -0.10
N PHE A 318 9.40 21.21 -0.16
CA PHE A 318 8.90 22.12 -1.17
C PHE A 318 8.58 23.44 -0.48
N HIS A 319 9.59 24.29 -0.33
CA HIS A 319 9.32 25.68 0.02
C HIS A 319 8.52 26.33 -1.12
N PRO A 320 7.44 27.05 -0.83
CA PRO A 320 6.85 27.94 -1.82
C PRO A 320 7.96 28.92 -2.23
N VAL A 321 8.27 28.97 -3.52
CA VAL A 321 8.97 30.13 -4.07
C VAL A 321 7.93 31.25 -3.98
N VAL A 322 8.04 32.04 -2.92
CA VAL A 322 7.17 33.21 -2.68
C VAL A 322 7.52 34.29 -3.68
#